data_AF-A0A445E107-F1
#
_entry.id   AF-A0A445E107-F1
#
_cell.length_a   1.000
_cell.length_b   1.000
_cell.length_c   1.000
_cell.angle_alpha   90.00
_cell.angle_beta   90.00
_cell.angle_gamma   90.00
#
_symmetry.space_group_name_H-M   'P 1'
#
loop_
_entity.id
_entity.type
_entity.pdbx_description
1 polymer ?
#
loop_
_entity_poly.entity_id
_entity_poly.type
_entity_poly.pdbx_seq_one_letter_code
_entity_poly.pdbx_strand_id
1 'polypeptide(L)'
;MSVTDQHKTHQPFGGKIVVLGGDFRQILPVISKGSRHDILASAINSSHVWSFCKVLKLHTNMRLLMSSSDQDEGEMKIFANWILDVGNGNIGSVVGDESEVEILDDLLIITTDDPLSHLVDFAYVNLLQNMLDYRYF
;
A
#
# COMPACT_ATOMS: atom_id res chain seq x y z
N MET A 1 -16.41 21.56 34.93
CA MET A 1 -15.06 22.16 34.87
C MET A 1 -14.05 21.02 34.91
N SER A 2 -13.37 20.75 33.79
CA SER A 2 -12.31 19.73 33.77
C SER A 2 -11.10 20.27 34.51
N VAL A 3 -10.60 19.54 35.50
CA VAL A 3 -9.34 19.85 36.18
C VAL A 3 -8.22 19.65 35.15
N THR A 4 -7.75 20.74 34.54
CA THR A 4 -6.61 20.70 33.63
C THR A 4 -5.35 20.53 34.47
N ASP A 5 -4.85 19.29 34.52
CA ASP A 5 -3.56 18.97 35.11
C ASP A 5 -2.45 19.72 34.34
N GLN A 6 -1.91 20.78 34.96
CA GLN A 6 -0.92 21.68 34.35
C GLN A 6 0.34 20.94 33.86
N HIS A 7 0.62 19.74 34.36
CA HIS A 7 1.76 18.94 33.90
C HIS A 7 1.53 18.27 32.53
N LYS A 8 0.27 18.16 32.08
CA LYS A 8 -0.08 17.49 30.81
C LYS A 8 -0.15 18.44 29.62
N THR A 9 -0.13 19.75 29.85
CA THR A 9 -0.22 20.77 28.78
C THR A 9 0.99 20.74 27.84
N HIS A 10 2.16 20.32 28.36
CA HIS A 10 3.40 20.21 27.58
C HIS A 10 3.61 18.81 26.97
N GLN A 11 2.74 17.85 27.28
CA GLN A 11 2.82 16.51 26.70
C GLN A 11 2.04 16.45 25.38
N PRO A 12 2.55 15.73 24.36
CA PRO A 12 1.82 15.52 23.12
C PRO A 12 0.44 14.91 23.43
N PHE A 13 -0.59 15.38 22.73
CA PHE A 13 -1.99 14.95 22.89
C PHE A 13 -2.53 15.05 24.34
N GLY A 14 -2.00 15.95 25.17
CA GLY A 14 -2.44 16.14 26.55
C GLY A 14 -2.16 14.92 27.44
N GLY A 15 -1.11 14.15 27.12
CA GLY A 15 -0.72 12.95 27.85
C GLY A 15 -1.55 11.71 27.50
N LYS A 16 -2.35 11.74 26.43
CA LYS A 16 -3.07 10.55 25.93
C LYS A 16 -2.10 9.63 25.20
N ILE A 17 -2.30 8.32 25.40
CA ILE A 17 -1.66 7.31 24.58
C ILE A 17 -2.33 7.33 23.21
N VAL A 18 -1.54 7.60 22.16
CA VAL A 18 -1.99 7.59 20.77
C VAL A 18 -1.20 6.54 20.02
N VAL A 19 -1.91 5.69 19.27
CA VAL A 19 -1.31 4.72 18.36
C VAL A 19 -1.60 5.19 16.94
N LEU A 20 -0.54 5.44 16.18
CA LEU A 20 -0.62 5.74 14.75
C LEU A 20 -0.37 4.46 13.97
N GLY A 21 -1.25 4.16 13.02
CA GLY A 21 -1.14 3.02 12.11
C GLY A 21 -1.12 3.51 10.68
N GLY A 22 -0.29 2.87 9.85
CA GLY A 22 -0.16 3.18 8.43
C GLY A 22 0.99 2.42 7.81
N ASP A 23 1.11 2.53 6.48
CA ASP A 23 2.22 1.99 5.72
C ASP A 23 2.87 3.13 4.94
N PHE A 24 4.14 3.46 5.25
CA PHE A 24 4.87 4.55 4.60
C PHE A 24 5.26 4.25 3.15
N ARG A 25 5.01 3.03 2.69
CA ARG A 25 5.17 2.63 1.28
C ARG A 25 3.90 2.91 0.47
N GLN A 26 2.84 3.43 1.10
CA GLN A 26 1.67 3.94 0.42
C GLN A 26 1.90 5.38 -0.07
N ILE A 27 0.89 5.95 -0.73
CA ILE A 27 0.95 7.28 -1.31
C ILE A 27 1.22 8.36 -0.25
N LEU A 28 1.98 9.38 -0.64
CA LEU A 28 2.22 10.57 0.17
C LEU A 28 0.92 11.38 0.36
N PRO A 29 0.86 12.26 1.39
CA PRO A 29 -0.30 13.14 1.55
C PRO A 29 -0.52 14.02 0.32
N VAL A 30 -1.78 14.18 -0.09
CA VAL A 30 -2.14 14.99 -1.25
C VAL A 30 -2.40 16.43 -0.81
N ILE A 31 -1.55 17.36 -1.26
CA ILE A 31 -1.72 18.80 -1.06
C ILE A 31 -2.14 19.43 -2.40
N SER A 32 -3.38 19.93 -2.47
CA SER A 32 -3.90 20.54 -3.69
C SER A 32 -3.06 21.75 -4.09
N LYS A 33 -2.52 21.73 -5.32
CA LYS A 33 -1.60 22.76 -5.84
C LYS A 33 -0.33 22.94 -5.00
N GLY A 34 -0.01 21.98 -4.13
CA GLY A 34 1.20 21.99 -3.31
C GLY A 34 2.42 21.58 -4.12
N SER A 35 3.56 22.13 -3.75
CA SER A 35 4.86 21.68 -4.25
C SER A 35 5.27 20.34 -3.63
N ARG A 36 6.31 19.71 -4.18
CA ARG A 36 6.94 18.54 -3.55
C ARG A 36 7.39 18.83 -2.12
N HIS A 37 7.86 20.05 -1.85
CA HIS A 37 8.25 20.46 -0.50
C HIS A 37 7.05 20.48 0.45
N ASP A 38 5.91 21.02 0.01
CA ASP A 38 4.69 21.07 0.83
C ASP A 38 4.19 19.65 1.16
N ILE A 39 4.22 18.75 0.18
CA ILE A 39 3.85 17.35 0.35
C ILE A 39 4.75 16.68 1.40
N LEU A 40 6.07 16.82 1.26
CA LEU A 40 7.02 16.23 2.21
C LEU A 40 6.87 16.84 3.61
N ALA A 41 6.72 18.16 3.72
CA ALA A 41 6.53 18.84 5.00
C ALA A 41 5.22 18.44 5.72
N SER A 42 4.21 17.99 4.97
CA SER A 42 2.95 17.50 5.53
C SER A 42 3.02 16.07 6.07
N ALA A 43 4.09 15.31 5.74
CA ALA A 43 4.26 13.95 6.22
C ALA A 43 4.51 13.91 7.73
N ILE A 44 3.97 12.89 8.40
CA ILE A 44 4.04 12.78 9.87
C ILE A 44 5.46 12.71 10.40
N ASN A 45 6.39 12.13 9.63
CA ASN A 45 7.81 12.04 9.97
C ASN A 45 8.56 13.38 9.84
N SER A 46 7.96 14.38 9.20
CA SER A 46 8.45 15.77 9.17
C SER A 46 7.85 16.64 10.28
N SER A 47 6.86 16.13 11.04
CA SER A 47 6.24 16.84 12.15
C SER A 47 7.13 16.82 13.41
N HIS A 48 7.08 17.90 14.19
CA HIS A 48 7.68 17.97 15.53
C HIS A 48 7.15 16.87 16.47
N VAL A 49 5.95 16.33 16.22
CA VAL A 49 5.38 15.23 17.02
C VAL A 49 6.17 13.93 16.83
N TRP A 50 6.86 13.76 15.69
CA TRP A 50 7.60 12.54 15.38
C TRP A 50 8.67 12.20 16.40
N SER A 51 9.32 13.20 17.01
CA SER A 51 10.33 12.97 18.06
C SER A 51 9.77 12.31 19.32
N PHE A 52 8.45 12.33 19.51
CA PHE A 52 7.75 11.65 20.62
C PHE A 52 7.25 10.25 20.22
N CYS A 53 7.34 9.87 18.95
CA CYS A 53 6.84 8.59 18.46
C CYS A 53 7.88 7.49 18.65
N LYS A 54 7.44 6.34 19.18
CA LYS A 54 8.20 5.09 19.11
C LYS A 54 7.74 4.30 17.89
N VAL A 55 8.67 4.03 16.96
CA VAL A 55 8.38 3.26 15.76
C VAL A 55 8.37 1.76 16.09
N LEU A 56 7.26 1.09 15.77
CA LEU A 56 7.12 -0.36 15.83
C LEU A 56 6.83 -0.87 14.41
N LYS A 57 7.50 -1.93 13.99
CA LYS A 57 7.37 -2.50 12.64
C LYS A 57 6.73 -3.88 12.71
N LEU A 58 5.69 -4.08 11.90
CA LEU A 58 5.09 -5.39 11.67
C LEU A 58 5.75 -6.03 10.46
N HIS A 59 6.19 -7.28 10.59
CA HIS A 59 6.91 -8.01 9.52
C HIS A 59 6.10 -9.16 8.93
N THR A 60 5.08 -9.62 9.66
CA THR A 60 4.26 -10.76 9.24
C THR A 60 3.05 -10.29 8.43
N ASN A 61 2.99 -10.66 7.16
CA ASN A 61 1.82 -10.43 6.33
C ASN A 61 0.76 -11.51 6.60
N MET A 62 -0.17 -11.20 7.51
CA MET A 62 -1.23 -12.14 7.89
C MET A 62 -2.21 -12.44 6.76
N ARG A 63 -2.36 -11.55 5.76
CA ARG A 63 -3.27 -11.78 4.63
C ARG A 63 -2.80 -12.97 3.79
N LEU A 64 -1.50 -13.06 3.53
CA LEU A 64 -0.92 -14.14 2.73
C LEU A 64 -0.95 -15.49 3.45
N LEU A 65 -0.84 -15.47 4.79
CA LEU A 65 -0.90 -16.69 5.60
C LEU A 65 -2.28 -17.35 5.64
N MET A 66 -3.36 -16.62 5.31
CA MET A 66 -4.72 -17.15 5.34
C MET A 66 -5.20 -17.68 3.98
N SER A 67 -4.47 -17.37 2.90
CA SER A 67 -4.90 -17.61 1.52
C SER A 67 -4.18 -18.76 0.82
N SER A 68 -3.17 -19.38 1.43
CA SER A 68 -2.37 -20.42 0.78
C SER A 68 -2.90 -21.83 1.00
N SER A 69 -3.22 -22.52 -0.10
CA SER A 69 -3.03 -23.98 -0.18
C SER A 69 -1.52 -24.27 -0.33
N ASP A 70 -1.03 -25.47 -0.01
CA ASP A 70 0.41 -25.79 -0.01
C ASP A 70 1.10 -25.58 -1.38
N GLN A 71 0.35 -25.55 -2.49
CA GLN A 71 0.90 -25.31 -3.84
C GLN A 71 1.07 -23.82 -4.19
N ASP A 72 0.29 -22.94 -3.55
CA ASP A 72 0.28 -21.49 -3.84
C ASP A 72 1.29 -20.70 -3.00
N GLU A 73 1.92 -21.33 -2.00
CA GLU A 73 2.79 -20.62 -1.04
C GLU A 73 4.04 -20.04 -1.73
N GLY A 74 4.59 -20.74 -2.72
CA GLY A 74 5.80 -20.34 -3.44
C GLY A 74 5.62 -19.07 -4.27
N GLU A 75 4.64 -19.07 -5.18
CA GLU A 75 4.35 -17.94 -6.06
C GLU A 75 3.88 -16.72 -5.27
N MET A 76 3.01 -16.94 -4.28
CA MET A 76 2.50 -15.86 -3.43
C MET A 76 3.62 -15.20 -2.62
N LYS A 77 4.62 -15.97 -2.18
CA LYS A 77 5.82 -15.42 -1.52
C LYS A 77 6.71 -14.64 -2.47
N ILE A 78 6.86 -15.08 -3.72
CA ILE A 78 7.61 -14.34 -4.76
C ILE A 78 6.95 -12.98 -5.00
N PHE A 79 5.64 -12.97 -5.25
CA PHE A 79 4.88 -11.73 -5.44
C PHE A 79 4.97 -10.81 -4.21
N ALA A 80 4.86 -11.36 -3.00
CA ALA A 80 4.97 -10.61 -1.76
C ALA A 80 6.34 -9.95 -1.58
N ASN A 81 7.42 -10.64 -1.92
CA ASN A 81 8.76 -10.07 -1.86
C ASN A 81 8.93 -8.98 -2.93
N TRP A 82 8.47 -9.23 -4.15
CA TRP A 82 8.53 -8.24 -5.23
C TRP A 82 7.82 -6.94 -4.85
N ILE A 83 6.58 -6.99 -4.34
CA ILE A 83 5.85 -5.77 -3.95
C ILE A 83 6.51 -5.05 -2.75
N LEU A 84 7.17 -5.79 -1.85
CA LEU A 84 7.95 -5.20 -0.76
C LEU A 84 9.18 -4.47 -1.30
N ASP A 85 9.86 -5.03 -2.28
CA ASP A 85 11.02 -4.41 -2.93
C ASP A 85 10.62 -3.15 -3.70
N VAL A 86 9.45 -3.15 -4.38
CA VAL A 86 8.87 -1.93 -4.98
C VAL A 86 8.67 -0.87 -3.91
N GLY A 87 7.96 -1.21 -2.82
CA GLY A 87 7.63 -0.24 -1.78
C GLY A 87 8.85 0.30 -1.03
N ASN A 88 9.92 -0.48 -0.92
CA ASN A 88 11.18 -0.05 -0.31
C ASN A 88 12.07 0.75 -1.26
N GLY A 89 11.74 0.81 -2.56
CA GLY A 89 12.61 1.37 -3.59
C GLY A 89 13.89 0.55 -3.81
N ASN A 90 13.85 -0.75 -3.52
CA ASN A 90 14.97 -1.66 -3.77
C ASN A 90 15.09 -2.06 -5.25
N ILE A 91 13.97 -1.99 -5.98
CA ILE A 91 13.89 -2.27 -7.41
C ILE A 91 13.27 -1.09 -8.14
N GLY A 92 13.56 -1.02 -9.44
CA GLY A 92 13.20 0.10 -10.30
C GLY A 92 14.39 0.97 -10.66
N SER A 93 14.21 1.78 -11.70
CA SER A 93 15.19 2.75 -12.17
C SER A 93 14.67 4.17 -11.97
N VAL A 94 15.58 5.12 -11.78
CA VAL A 94 15.23 6.55 -11.71
C VAL A 94 15.43 7.14 -13.10
N VAL A 95 14.33 7.60 -13.70
CA VAL A 95 14.33 8.28 -14.99
C VAL A 95 13.86 9.71 -14.76
N GLY A 96 14.80 10.65 -14.66
CA GLY A 96 14.48 12.04 -14.33
C GLY A 96 13.97 12.19 -12.89
N ASP A 97 12.74 12.67 -12.73
CA ASP A 97 12.04 12.80 -11.45
C ASP A 97 11.05 11.65 -11.17
N GLU A 98 10.96 10.68 -12.08
CA GLU A 98 10.07 9.52 -11.98
C GLU A 98 10.84 8.24 -11.65
N SER A 99 10.11 7.26 -11.10
CA SER A 99 10.62 5.91 -10.86
C SER A 99 9.86 4.92 -11.73
N GLU A 100 10.59 4.14 -12.50
CA GLU A 100 10.04 3.09 -13.34
C GLU A 100 10.26 1.73 -12.68
N VAL A 101 9.24 0.88 -12.72
CA VAL A 101 9.29 -0.48 -12.18
C VAL A 101 8.74 -1.41 -13.25
N GLU A 102 9.48 -2.48 -13.53
CA GLU A 102 9.05 -3.54 -14.42
C GLU A 102 8.04 -4.45 -13.72
N ILE A 103 6.88 -4.65 -14.36
CA ILE A 103 5.86 -5.59 -13.89
C ILE A 103 6.30 -7.00 -14.31
N LEU A 104 6.23 -7.97 -13.38
CA LEU A 104 6.58 -9.36 -13.66
C LEU A 104 5.72 -9.94 -14.78
N ASP A 105 6.33 -10.72 -15.68
CA ASP A 105 5.64 -11.34 -16.83
C ASP A 105 4.42 -12.17 -16.42
N ASP A 106 4.49 -12.88 -15.29
CA ASP A 106 3.38 -13.69 -14.76
C ASP A 106 2.16 -12.85 -14.31
N LEU A 107 2.34 -11.53 -14.13
CA LEU A 107 1.27 -10.58 -13.82
C LEU A 107 0.71 -9.88 -15.07
N LEU A 108 1.34 -10.08 -16.24
CA LEU A 108 0.92 -9.45 -17.48
C LEU A 108 -0.22 -10.26 -18.11
N ILE A 109 -1.23 -9.54 -18.60
CA ILE A 109 -2.22 -10.11 -19.51
C ILE A 109 -1.60 -10.08 -20.89
N ILE A 110 -1.23 -11.24 -21.42
CA ILE A 110 -0.62 -11.34 -22.75
C ILE A 110 -1.71 -11.10 -23.80
N THR A 111 -1.64 -9.96 -24.47
CA THR A 111 -2.59 -9.59 -25.54
C THR A 111 -1.90 -9.65 -26.89
N THR A 112 -2.20 -10.65 -27.72
CA THR A 112 -1.62 -10.77 -29.08
C THR A 112 -2.44 -10.02 -30.13
N ASP A 113 -3.78 -10.11 -30.05
CA ASP A 113 -4.68 -9.67 -31.13
C ASP A 113 -5.79 -8.74 -30.64
N ASP A 114 -6.62 -9.19 -29.68
CA ASP A 114 -7.70 -8.40 -29.09
C ASP A 114 -7.48 -8.18 -27.59
N PRO A 115 -6.86 -7.04 -27.20
CA PRO A 115 -6.58 -6.76 -25.79
C PRO A 115 -7.83 -6.65 -24.91
N LEU A 116 -8.95 -6.18 -25.47
CA LEU A 116 -10.17 -6.03 -24.69
C LEU A 116 -10.80 -7.39 -24.40
N SER A 117 -10.85 -8.29 -25.39
CA SER A 117 -11.34 -9.65 -25.16
C SER A 117 -10.51 -10.38 -24.12
N HIS A 118 -9.17 -10.32 -24.21
CA HIS A 118 -8.30 -10.95 -23.21
C HIS A 118 -8.47 -10.36 -21.81
N LEU A 119 -8.68 -9.04 -21.69
CA LEU A 119 -8.97 -8.41 -20.41
C LEU A 119 -10.31 -8.87 -19.84
N VAL A 120 -11.34 -8.99 -20.68
CA VAL A 120 -12.66 -9.49 -20.29
C VAL A 120 -12.57 -10.94 -19.83
N ASP A 121 -11.89 -11.81 -20.56
CA ASP A 121 -11.72 -13.22 -20.22
C ASP A 121 -10.92 -13.41 -18.92
N PHE A 122 -9.89 -12.58 -18.71
CA PHE A 122 -9.10 -12.56 -17.48
C PHE A 122 -9.92 -12.09 -16.26
N ALA A 123 -10.62 -10.96 -16.38
CA ALA A 123 -11.37 -10.37 -15.27
C ALA A 123 -12.68 -11.11 -14.97
N TYR A 124 -13.34 -11.64 -16.01
CA TYR A 124 -14.63 -12.31 -15.93
C TYR A 124 -14.54 -13.71 -16.54
N VAL A 125 -13.97 -14.63 -15.76
CA VAL A 125 -13.80 -16.02 -16.16
C VAL A 125 -15.16 -16.63 -16.53
N ASN A 126 -15.28 -17.10 -17.78
CA ASN A 126 -16.50 -17.68 -18.32
C ASN A 126 -17.72 -16.74 -18.29
N LEU A 127 -17.52 -15.44 -18.58
CA LEU A 127 -18.59 -14.43 -18.58
C LEU A 127 -19.81 -14.88 -19.40
N LEU A 128 -19.60 -15.34 -20.63
CA LEU A 128 -20.70 -15.73 -21.54
C LEU A 128 -21.54 -16.87 -20.97
N GLN A 129 -20.91 -17.84 -20.32
CA GLN A 129 -21.57 -18.99 -19.71
C GLN A 129 -22.38 -18.59 -18.46
N ASN A 130 -21.96 -17.54 -17.75
CA ASN A 130 -22.56 -17.12 -16.50
C ASN A 130 -23.44 -15.87 -16.61
N MET A 131 -23.66 -15.33 -17.82
CA MET A 131 -24.44 -14.10 -18.02
C MET A 131 -25.87 -14.15 -17.46
N LEU A 132 -26.43 -15.35 -17.28
CA LEU A 132 -27.77 -15.55 -16.72
C LEU A 132 -27.76 -16.01 -15.26
N ASP A 133 -26.59 -16.29 -14.66
CA ASP A 133 -26.49 -16.59 -13.23
C ASP A 133 -26.35 -15.30 -12.42
N TYR A 134 -27.41 -14.94 -11.70
CA TYR A 134 -27.44 -13.75 -10.85
C TYR A 134 -26.44 -13.81 -9.67
N ARG A 135 -25.84 -14.97 -9.40
CA ARG A 135 -24.84 -15.14 -8.33
C ARG A 135 -23.41 -14.91 -8.83
N TYR A 136 -23.23 -14.77 -10.15
CA TYR A 136 -21.93 -14.53 -10.76
C TYR A 136 -21.54 -13.04 -10.73
N PHE A 137 -22.53 -12.14 -10.77
CA PHE A 137 -22.36 -10.68 -10.68
C PHE A 137 -22.62 -10.17 -9.26
#